data_AF-A0A964UY06-F1
#
_entry.id   AF-A0A964UY06-F1
#
_cell.length_a   1.000
_cell.length_b   1.000
_cell.length_c   1.000
_cell.angle_alpha   90.00
_cell.angle_beta   90.00
_cell.angle_gamma   90.00
#
_symmetry.space_group_name_H-M   'P 1'
#
loop_
_entity.id
_entity.type
_entity.pdbx_description
1 polymer ?
#
loop_
_entity_poly.entity_id
_entity_poly.type
_entity_poly.pdbx_seq_one_letter_code
_entity_poly.pdbx_strand_id
1 'polypeptide(L)'
;MTSLDFDSIFKCKDLSPSSIQTYKTKFIKLNDNKPVRNLNFLLDIDGVKKKIEPLRPNTQRTYYIAICSILKCMINNKQANKSFRKIYDDYSKILEDYNIKLKDQTEKTITEGENWMTQDRLKEVYDKLKENHTQNQRTFQDYLILSLYYLNAPRRNKDYALLKVVNSYNDKLPNEFNYFDVKNKKFIFNNYKTAKKYNRQEIEVNDDLYNIINEYVRLFKVKNNDFLLYNLTTNEPLSQINAITLILNRIFNRNIGSSMLRKFYLSNKYGDNAKELIKDVEKMGTSVSTANNNYIKK
;
A
#
# COMPACT_ATOMS: atom_id res chain seq x y z
N MET A 1 0.73 -12.72 -35.63
CA MET A 1 1.43 -11.58 -34.97
C MET A 1 1.18 -11.63 -33.47
N THR A 2 2.26 -11.69 -32.70
CA THR A 2 2.31 -11.86 -31.24
C THR A 2 1.90 -10.58 -30.49
N SER A 3 1.41 -10.70 -29.26
CA SER A 3 1.13 -9.55 -28.39
C SER A 3 2.40 -8.75 -28.08
N LEU A 4 2.26 -7.46 -27.80
CA LEU A 4 3.35 -6.59 -27.39
C LEU A 4 3.97 -7.08 -26.08
N ASP A 5 5.30 -7.22 -26.06
CA ASP A 5 6.06 -7.60 -24.87
C ASP A 5 6.32 -6.36 -23.99
N PHE A 6 5.40 -6.09 -23.07
CA PHE A 6 5.51 -5.00 -22.12
C PHE A 6 6.71 -5.16 -21.18
N ASP A 7 7.03 -6.39 -20.78
CA ASP A 7 8.09 -6.66 -19.80
C ASP A 7 9.45 -6.25 -20.39
N SER A 8 9.70 -6.59 -21.65
CA SER A 8 10.90 -6.17 -22.38
C SER A 8 11.01 -4.65 -22.51
N ILE A 9 9.90 -3.97 -22.86
CA ILE A 9 9.91 -2.50 -23.00
C ILE A 9 10.21 -1.83 -21.66
N PHE A 10 9.57 -2.28 -20.57
CA PHE A 10 9.72 -1.68 -19.26
C PHE A 10 11.07 -1.92 -18.58
N LYS A 11 11.96 -2.77 -19.13
CA LYS A 11 13.33 -2.98 -18.62
C LYS A 11 14.13 -1.69 -18.46
N CYS A 12 13.77 -0.62 -19.15
CA CYS A 12 14.44 0.69 -19.03
C CYS A 12 14.26 1.35 -17.64
N LYS A 13 13.29 0.88 -16.84
CA LYS A 13 12.98 1.39 -15.50
C LYS A 13 13.03 0.26 -14.48
N ASP A 14 13.49 0.58 -13.26
CA ASP A 14 13.38 -0.32 -12.11
C ASP A 14 11.96 -0.32 -11.53
N LEU A 15 11.01 -0.91 -12.27
CA LEU A 15 9.62 -1.06 -11.84
C LEU A 15 9.41 -2.38 -11.10
N SER A 16 8.56 -2.35 -10.06
CA SER A 16 8.12 -3.61 -9.42
C SER A 16 7.24 -4.43 -10.36
N PRO A 17 7.21 -5.76 -10.25
CA PRO A 17 6.30 -6.61 -11.04
C PRO A 17 4.84 -6.19 -10.92
N SER A 18 4.39 -5.76 -9.73
CA SER A 18 3.04 -5.25 -9.51
C SER A 18 2.75 -3.96 -10.27
N SER A 19 3.74 -3.08 -10.45
CA SER A 19 3.58 -1.84 -11.21
C SER A 19 3.47 -2.14 -12.70
N ILE A 20 4.32 -3.05 -13.21
CA ILE A 20 4.27 -3.51 -14.60
C ILE A 20 2.91 -4.14 -14.91
N GLN A 21 2.43 -5.04 -14.05
CA GLN A 21 1.12 -5.65 -14.22
C GLN A 21 -0.01 -4.61 -14.20
N THR A 22 0.06 -3.64 -13.28
CA THR A 22 -0.91 -2.52 -13.23
C THR A 22 -0.94 -1.76 -14.54
N TYR A 23 0.22 -1.39 -15.08
CA TYR A 23 0.33 -0.64 -16.34
C TYR A 23 -0.15 -1.46 -17.53
N LYS A 24 0.23 -2.74 -17.63
CA LYS A 24 -0.27 -3.67 -18.65
C LYS A 24 -1.81 -3.72 -18.66
N THR A 25 -2.44 -3.84 -17.50
CA THR A 25 -3.91 -3.81 -17.40
C THR A 25 -4.49 -2.48 -17.89
N LYS A 26 -3.82 -1.34 -17.66
CA LYS A 26 -4.29 -0.04 -18.18
C LYS A 26 -4.28 -0.02 -19.71
N PHE A 27 -3.22 -0.50 -20.35
CA PHE A 27 -3.16 -0.56 -21.82
C PHE A 27 -4.17 -1.52 -22.42
N ILE A 28 -4.40 -2.69 -21.81
CA ILE A 28 -5.45 -3.61 -22.23
C ILE A 28 -6.82 -2.92 -22.17
N LYS A 29 -7.12 -2.16 -21.11
CA LYS A 29 -8.37 -1.41 -20.99
C LYS A 29 -8.51 -0.28 -22.02
N LEU A 30 -7.44 0.45 -22.30
CA LEU A 30 -7.44 1.48 -23.35
C LEU A 30 -7.65 0.89 -24.74
N ASN A 31 -7.19 -0.35 -24.93
CA ASN A 31 -7.37 -1.14 -26.15
C ASN A 31 -8.63 -2.02 -26.10
N ASP A 32 -9.69 -1.54 -25.43
CA ASP A 32 -11.02 -2.17 -25.40
C ASP A 32 -11.02 -3.62 -24.90
N ASN A 33 -10.18 -3.89 -23.90
CA ASN A 33 -9.95 -5.21 -23.31
C ASN A 33 -9.41 -6.26 -24.30
N LYS A 34 -8.84 -5.83 -25.43
CA LYS A 34 -8.20 -6.70 -26.42
C LYS A 34 -6.69 -6.79 -26.21
N PRO A 35 -6.04 -7.88 -26.63
CA PRO A 35 -4.59 -7.98 -26.63
C PRO A 35 -3.94 -6.81 -27.37
N VAL A 36 -3.00 -6.13 -26.70
CA VAL A 36 -2.28 -5.00 -27.27
C VAL A 36 -1.19 -5.51 -28.20
N ARG A 37 -1.26 -5.17 -29.49
CA ARG A 37 -0.26 -5.54 -30.50
C ARG A 37 0.70 -4.40 -30.85
N ASN A 38 0.22 -3.17 -30.76
CA ASN A 38 0.98 -1.93 -30.92
C ASN A 38 0.34 -0.83 -30.05
N LEU A 39 0.99 0.32 -29.96
CA LEU A 39 0.55 1.45 -29.14
C LEU A 39 0.01 2.63 -29.97
N ASN A 40 -0.38 2.38 -31.23
CA ASN A 40 -0.84 3.46 -32.13
C ASN A 40 -2.11 4.15 -31.62
N PHE A 41 -2.94 3.46 -30.84
CA PHE A 41 -4.11 4.05 -30.18
C PHE A 41 -3.74 5.19 -29.21
N LEU A 42 -2.48 5.28 -28.75
CA LEU A 42 -2.02 6.40 -27.92
C LEU A 42 -1.84 7.70 -28.72
N LEU A 43 -1.75 7.62 -30.06
CA LEU A 43 -1.63 8.79 -30.93
C LEU A 43 -2.92 9.62 -30.93
N ASP A 44 -4.06 8.99 -30.66
CA ASP A 44 -5.34 9.66 -30.44
C ASP A 44 -5.47 10.10 -28.97
N ILE A 45 -4.86 11.25 -28.65
CA ILE A 45 -4.85 11.79 -27.30
C ILE A 45 -6.26 12.05 -26.77
N ASP A 46 -7.14 12.59 -27.61
CA ASP A 46 -8.50 12.95 -27.19
C ASP A 46 -9.38 11.72 -27.01
N GLY A 47 -9.23 10.70 -27.86
CA GLY A 47 -9.86 9.40 -27.64
C GLY A 47 -9.40 8.74 -26.33
N VAL A 48 -8.09 8.81 -26.02
CA VAL A 48 -7.57 8.31 -24.74
C VAL A 48 -8.11 9.10 -23.55
N LYS A 49 -8.15 10.44 -23.63
CA LYS A 49 -8.75 11.29 -22.59
C LYS A 49 -10.20 10.92 -22.35
N LYS A 50 -11.01 10.81 -23.41
CA LYS A 50 -12.43 10.45 -23.32
C LYS A 50 -12.66 9.09 -22.66
N LYS A 51 -11.79 8.10 -22.91
CA LYS A 51 -11.87 6.78 -22.24
C LYS A 51 -11.49 6.84 -20.75
N ILE A 52 -10.64 7.78 -20.37
CA ILE A 52 -10.12 7.91 -18.99
C ILE A 52 -11.00 8.83 -18.13
N GLU A 53 -11.60 9.86 -18.73
CA GLU A 53 -12.38 10.91 -18.06
C GLU A 53 -13.45 10.41 -17.07
N PRO A 54 -14.22 9.34 -17.34
CA PRO A 54 -15.23 8.86 -16.38
C PRO A 54 -14.64 8.26 -15.09
N LEU A 55 -13.33 8.01 -15.03
CA LEU A 55 -12.68 7.34 -13.91
C LEU A 55 -12.34 8.30 -12.77
N ARG A 56 -12.13 7.78 -11.56
CA ARG A 56 -11.70 8.60 -10.41
C ARG A 56 -10.35 9.29 -10.69
N PRO A 57 -10.10 10.51 -10.21
CA PRO A 57 -8.87 11.28 -10.50
C PRO A 57 -7.56 10.51 -10.28
N ASN A 58 -7.41 9.80 -9.16
CA ASN A 58 -6.23 8.97 -8.90
C ASN A 58 -6.06 7.81 -9.89
N THR A 59 -7.18 7.27 -10.37
CA THR A 59 -7.17 6.25 -11.43
C THR A 59 -6.75 6.87 -12.74
N GLN A 60 -7.31 8.02 -13.12
CA GLN A 60 -6.92 8.77 -14.32
C GLN A 60 -5.43 9.05 -14.35
N ARG A 61 -4.88 9.62 -13.26
CA ARG A 61 -3.44 9.85 -13.08
C ARG A 61 -2.63 8.57 -13.31
N THR A 62 -3.08 7.42 -12.80
CA THR A 62 -2.38 6.14 -12.99
C THR A 62 -2.31 5.71 -14.45
N TYR A 63 -3.33 5.99 -15.27
CA TYR A 63 -3.27 5.75 -16.72
C TYR A 63 -2.19 6.62 -17.37
N TYR A 64 -2.16 7.92 -17.06
CA TYR A 64 -1.16 8.82 -17.62
C TYR A 64 0.28 8.47 -17.18
N ILE A 65 0.48 8.03 -15.93
CA ILE A 65 1.78 7.49 -15.47
C ILE A 65 2.22 6.29 -16.32
N ALA A 66 1.29 5.36 -16.61
CA ALA A 66 1.60 4.19 -17.43
C ALA A 66 2.01 4.61 -18.84
N ILE A 67 1.24 5.51 -19.47
CA ILE A 67 1.50 6.05 -20.81
C ILE A 67 2.86 6.76 -20.88
N CYS A 68 3.12 7.73 -20.00
CA CYS A 68 4.40 8.42 -19.96
C CYS A 68 5.56 7.45 -19.70
N SER A 69 5.35 6.42 -18.86
CA SER A 69 6.39 5.43 -18.57
C SER A 69 6.75 4.57 -19.78
N ILE A 70 5.75 4.07 -20.51
CA ILE A 70 6.03 3.22 -21.68
C ILE A 70 6.66 4.02 -22.81
N LEU A 71 6.15 5.23 -23.08
CA LEU A 71 6.67 6.10 -24.12
C LEU A 71 8.12 6.51 -23.80
N LYS A 72 8.42 6.87 -22.55
CA LYS A 72 9.79 7.17 -22.15
C LYS A 72 10.73 5.97 -22.34
N CYS A 73 10.28 4.75 -22.03
CA CYS A 73 11.10 3.56 -22.28
C CYS A 73 11.31 3.28 -23.77
N MET A 74 10.29 3.44 -24.60
CA MET A 74 10.45 3.31 -26.05
C MET A 74 11.43 4.35 -26.60
N ILE A 75 11.41 5.58 -26.08
CA ILE A 75 12.37 6.63 -26.44
C ILE A 75 13.80 6.23 -26.05
N ASN A 76 14.00 5.82 -24.79
CA ASN A 76 15.31 5.41 -24.28
C ASN A 76 15.87 4.20 -25.03
N ASN A 77 15.00 3.25 -25.40
CA ASN A 77 15.38 2.04 -26.13
C ASN A 77 15.47 2.28 -27.66
N LYS A 78 15.38 3.53 -28.13
CA LYS A 78 15.38 3.90 -29.57
C LYS A 78 14.28 3.21 -30.41
N GLN A 79 13.19 2.79 -29.77
CA GLN A 79 12.01 2.16 -30.38
C GLN A 79 10.91 3.17 -30.74
N ALA A 80 10.99 4.41 -30.24
CA ALA A 80 10.01 5.45 -30.50
C ALA A 80 10.26 6.17 -31.84
N ASN A 81 9.20 6.29 -32.66
CA ASN A 81 9.18 7.16 -33.83
C ASN A 81 8.93 8.64 -33.43
N LYS A 82 8.97 9.56 -34.41
CA LYS A 82 8.75 11.00 -34.18
C LYS A 82 7.40 11.29 -33.53
N SER A 83 6.35 10.59 -33.93
CA SER A 83 4.99 10.75 -33.39
C SER A 83 4.93 10.36 -31.91
N PHE A 84 5.56 9.25 -31.52
CA PHE A 84 5.63 8.82 -30.11
C PHE A 84 6.42 9.76 -29.21
N ARG A 85 7.47 10.42 -29.75
CA ARG A 85 8.17 11.50 -29.03
C ARG A 85 7.27 12.70 -28.80
N LYS A 86 6.53 13.13 -29.82
CA LYS A 86 5.60 14.26 -29.70
C LYS A 86 4.52 14.01 -28.64
N ILE A 87 3.82 12.88 -28.73
CA ILE A 87 2.74 12.58 -27.77
C ILE A 87 3.27 12.36 -26.35
N TYR A 88 4.54 11.96 -26.18
CA TYR A 88 5.15 11.86 -24.85
C TYR A 88 5.17 13.21 -24.13
N ASP A 89 5.52 14.29 -24.84
CA ASP A 89 5.53 15.63 -24.27
C ASP A 89 4.11 16.07 -23.89
N ASP A 90 3.13 15.81 -24.76
CA ASP A 90 1.72 16.13 -24.52
C ASP A 90 1.15 15.38 -23.30
N TYR A 91 1.38 14.07 -23.20
CA TYR A 91 0.95 13.28 -22.03
C TYR A 91 1.71 13.67 -20.75
N SER A 92 2.98 14.08 -20.87
CA SER A 92 3.76 14.50 -19.71
C SER A 92 3.22 15.78 -19.09
N LYS A 93 2.78 16.75 -19.91
CA LYS A 93 2.07 17.95 -19.43
C LYS A 93 0.77 17.60 -18.73
N ILE A 94 -0.04 16.72 -19.31
CA ILE A 94 -1.28 16.24 -18.67
C ILE A 94 -0.97 15.59 -17.31
N LEU A 95 0.06 14.74 -17.24
CA LEU A 95 0.45 14.09 -15.99
C LEU A 95 0.91 15.11 -14.94
N GLU A 96 1.63 16.14 -15.34
CA GLU A 96 2.06 17.24 -14.47
C GLU A 96 0.87 17.98 -13.86
N ASP A 97 -0.13 18.33 -14.66
CA ASP A 97 -1.38 18.94 -14.17
C ASP A 97 -2.08 18.06 -13.12
N TYR A 98 -2.15 16.74 -13.36
CA TYR A 98 -2.70 15.80 -12.37
C TYR A 98 -1.84 15.71 -11.11
N ASN A 99 -0.52 15.78 -11.22
CA ASN A 99 0.37 15.79 -10.07
C ASN A 99 0.12 17.03 -9.21
N ILE A 100 -0.04 18.20 -9.83
CA ILE A 100 -0.34 19.45 -9.13
C ILE A 100 -1.72 19.35 -8.46
N LYS A 101 -2.77 19.06 -9.23
CA LYS A 101 -4.17 18.98 -8.74
C LYS A 101 -4.37 17.99 -7.59
N LEU A 102 -3.61 16.89 -7.56
CA LEU A 102 -3.76 15.84 -6.54
C LEU A 102 -2.78 15.97 -5.36
N LYS A 103 -1.81 16.89 -5.42
CA LYS A 103 -0.83 17.08 -4.35
C LYS A 103 -1.44 17.71 -3.10
N ASP A 104 -2.47 18.55 -3.28
CA ASP A 104 -3.03 19.40 -2.23
C ASP A 104 -4.30 18.82 -1.58
N GLN A 105 -4.58 17.52 -1.77
CA GLN A 105 -5.69 16.85 -1.06
C GLN A 105 -5.29 16.55 0.40
N THR A 106 -5.44 17.54 1.26
CA THR A 106 -5.34 17.41 2.73
C THR A 106 -6.66 16.95 3.37
N GLU A 107 -7.77 17.11 2.66
CA GLU A 107 -9.10 16.74 3.15
C GLU A 107 -9.39 15.24 3.02
N LYS A 108 -10.17 14.73 3.98
CA LYS A 108 -10.67 13.34 3.94
C LYS A 108 -11.55 13.18 2.71
N THR A 109 -11.39 12.09 1.97
CA THR A 109 -12.38 11.76 0.93
C THR A 109 -13.73 11.44 1.57
N ILE A 110 -14.83 11.51 0.81
CA ILE A 110 -16.19 11.18 1.29
C ILE A 110 -16.20 9.81 1.99
N THR A 111 -15.61 8.79 1.34
CA THR A 111 -15.49 7.44 1.91
C THR A 111 -14.66 7.40 3.19
N GLU A 112 -13.64 8.24 3.32
CA GLU A 112 -12.85 8.34 4.55
C GLU A 112 -13.60 9.03 5.68
N GLY A 113 -14.45 10.01 5.35
CA GLY A 113 -15.36 10.66 6.30
C GLY A 113 -16.37 9.67 6.88
N GLU A 114 -17.07 8.92 6.02
CA GLU A 114 -18.08 7.93 6.42
C GLU A 114 -17.52 6.82 7.33
N ASN A 115 -16.28 6.40 7.06
CA ASN A 115 -15.63 5.32 7.81
C ASN A 115 -14.75 5.85 8.95
N TRP A 116 -14.70 7.17 9.18
CA TRP A 116 -13.88 7.74 10.24
C TRP A 116 -14.38 7.30 11.62
N MET A 117 -13.45 7.04 12.54
CA MET A 117 -13.76 6.72 13.93
C MET A 117 -12.80 7.40 14.89
N THR A 118 -13.25 7.55 16.13
CA THR A 118 -12.46 8.04 17.25
C THR A 118 -11.54 6.93 17.78
N GLN A 119 -10.52 7.31 18.55
CA GLN A 119 -9.69 6.34 19.26
C GLN A 119 -10.49 5.52 20.27
N ASP A 120 -11.46 6.14 20.94
CA ASP A 120 -12.34 5.44 21.89
C ASP A 120 -13.09 4.30 21.21
N ARG A 121 -13.64 4.55 20.01
CA ARG A 121 -14.33 3.50 19.26
C ARG A 121 -13.39 2.39 18.79
N LEU A 122 -12.15 2.73 18.41
CA LEU A 122 -11.14 1.73 18.07
C LEU A 122 -10.80 0.86 19.30
N LYS A 123 -10.66 1.49 20.48
CA LYS A 123 -10.41 0.81 21.75
C LYS A 123 -11.58 -0.09 22.15
N GLU A 124 -12.82 0.36 22.03
CA GLU A 124 -14.01 -0.46 22.30
C GLU A 124 -14.03 -1.74 21.45
N VAL A 125 -13.72 -1.64 20.15
CA VAL A 125 -13.67 -2.80 19.25
C VAL A 125 -12.53 -3.74 19.66
N TYR A 126 -11.38 -3.18 20.03
CA TYR A 126 -10.24 -3.95 20.52
C TYR A 126 -10.57 -4.71 21.81
N ASP A 127 -11.14 -4.03 22.81
CA ASP A 127 -11.49 -4.61 24.10
C ASP A 127 -12.54 -5.71 23.93
N LYS A 128 -13.55 -5.50 23.09
CA LYS A 128 -14.54 -6.52 22.76
C LYS A 128 -13.90 -7.77 22.13
N LEU A 129 -12.94 -7.61 21.22
CA LEU A 129 -12.22 -8.76 20.66
C LEU A 129 -11.37 -9.45 21.71
N LYS A 130 -10.70 -8.69 22.58
CA LYS A 130 -9.90 -9.21 23.70
C LYS A 130 -10.75 -10.04 24.67
N GLU A 131 -11.96 -9.62 24.98
CA GLU A 131 -12.85 -10.40 25.86
C GLU A 131 -13.32 -11.70 25.22
N ASN A 132 -13.59 -11.68 23.91
CA ASN A 132 -14.24 -12.78 23.20
C ASN A 132 -13.27 -13.68 22.41
N HIS A 133 -11.96 -13.41 22.44
CA HIS A 133 -10.99 -14.04 21.55
C HIS A 133 -10.95 -15.58 21.66
N THR A 134 -11.16 -16.13 22.86
CA THR A 134 -11.11 -17.58 23.13
C THR A 134 -12.33 -18.37 22.67
N GLN A 135 -13.39 -17.71 22.19
CA GLN A 135 -14.63 -18.38 21.78
C GLN A 135 -14.42 -19.39 20.66
N ASN A 136 -13.58 -19.07 19.67
CA ASN A 136 -13.22 -19.96 18.58
C ASN A 136 -11.96 -19.48 17.85
N GLN A 137 -11.54 -20.27 16.86
CA GLN A 137 -10.38 -19.99 16.04
C GLN A 137 -10.45 -18.63 15.31
N ARG A 138 -11.64 -18.24 14.86
CA ARG A 138 -11.86 -16.99 14.11
C ARG A 138 -11.76 -15.78 15.02
N THR A 139 -12.38 -15.80 16.20
CA THR A 139 -12.33 -14.68 17.15
C THR A 139 -10.90 -14.43 17.62
N PHE A 140 -10.12 -15.49 17.82
CA PHE A 140 -8.71 -15.32 18.18
C PHE A 140 -7.91 -14.70 17.03
N GLN A 141 -8.07 -15.21 15.80
CA GLN A 141 -7.36 -14.64 14.66
C GLN A 141 -7.73 -13.17 14.43
N ASP A 142 -9.00 -12.79 14.64
CA ASP A 142 -9.46 -11.41 14.54
C ASP A 142 -8.82 -10.52 15.60
N TYR A 143 -8.75 -11.01 16.84
CA TYR A 143 -8.06 -10.35 17.94
C TYR A 143 -6.56 -10.18 17.67
N LEU A 144 -5.88 -11.23 17.20
CA LEU A 144 -4.46 -11.16 16.83
C LEU A 144 -4.23 -10.12 15.73
N ILE A 145 -5.03 -10.18 14.65
CA ILE A 145 -4.88 -9.25 13.52
C ILE A 145 -5.07 -7.82 13.98
N LEU A 146 -6.10 -7.51 14.78
CA LEU A 146 -6.27 -6.14 15.27
C LEU A 146 -5.14 -5.74 16.22
N SER A 147 -4.66 -6.65 17.07
CA SER A 147 -3.53 -6.41 17.99
C SER A 147 -2.26 -5.99 17.26
N LEU A 148 -1.96 -6.59 16.09
CA LEU A 148 -0.81 -6.20 15.26
C LEU A 148 -0.86 -4.72 14.83
N TYR A 149 -2.06 -4.15 14.64
CA TYR A 149 -2.24 -2.75 14.24
C TYR A 149 -2.52 -1.81 15.40
N TYR A 150 -3.06 -2.29 16.52
CA TYR A 150 -3.45 -1.46 17.65
C TYR A 150 -2.31 -1.30 18.67
N LEU A 151 -1.64 -2.41 19.03
CA LEU A 151 -0.55 -2.42 20.00
C LEU A 151 0.79 -1.97 19.41
N ASN A 152 0.84 -1.70 18.11
CA ASN A 152 2.01 -1.20 17.41
C ASN A 152 1.61 -0.13 16.40
N ALA A 153 2.58 0.69 15.99
CA ALA A 153 2.36 1.64 14.89
C ALA A 153 1.86 0.88 13.63
N PRO A 154 0.65 1.17 13.12
CA PRO A 154 0.03 0.36 12.07
C PRO A 154 0.92 0.22 10.82
N ARG A 155 1.18 -1.01 10.38
CA ARG A 155 1.95 -1.29 9.14
C ARG A 155 1.04 -1.53 7.93
N ARG A 156 1.59 -1.89 6.77
CA ARG A 156 0.77 -2.26 5.59
C ARG A 156 0.41 -3.74 5.70
N ASN A 157 -0.74 -4.15 5.16
CA ASN A 157 -1.16 -5.57 5.16
C ASN A 157 -0.05 -6.52 4.70
N LYS A 158 0.65 -6.18 3.61
CA LYS A 158 1.73 -7.03 3.04
C LYS A 158 2.83 -7.33 4.07
N ASP A 159 3.09 -6.39 4.97
CA ASP A 159 4.16 -6.53 5.97
C ASP A 159 3.84 -7.70 6.91
N TYR A 160 2.56 -7.90 7.27
CA TYR A 160 2.09 -9.03 8.10
C TYR A 160 1.67 -10.27 7.29
N ALA A 161 1.17 -10.10 6.06
CA ALA A 161 0.82 -11.23 5.18
C ALA A 161 2.05 -12.08 4.80
N LEU A 162 3.24 -11.47 4.77
CA LEU A 162 4.51 -12.15 4.54
C LEU A 162 5.24 -12.54 5.83
N LEU A 163 4.62 -12.38 6.99
CA LEU A 163 5.26 -12.60 8.28
C LEU A 163 5.27 -14.10 8.62
N LYS A 164 6.47 -14.65 8.78
CA LYS A 164 6.72 -16.01 9.23
C LYS A 164 7.20 -16.04 10.67
N VAL A 165 6.83 -17.07 11.42
CA VAL A 165 7.27 -17.28 12.80
C VAL A 165 8.56 -18.08 12.79
N VAL A 166 9.61 -17.61 13.47
CA VAL A 166 10.87 -18.35 13.62
C VAL A 166 11.33 -18.34 15.07
N ASN A 167 11.92 -19.45 15.52
CA ASN A 167 12.45 -19.56 16.87
C ASN A 167 13.55 -18.51 17.12
N SER A 168 14.44 -18.32 16.15
CA SER A 168 15.48 -17.28 16.13
C SER A 168 15.74 -16.87 14.70
N TYR A 169 15.79 -15.57 14.43
CA TYR A 169 16.16 -15.06 13.12
C TYR A 169 17.66 -15.29 12.86
N ASN A 170 18.02 -15.47 11.59
CA ASN A 170 19.40 -15.47 11.10
C ASN A 170 19.43 -14.99 9.64
N ASP A 171 20.57 -14.44 9.22
CA ASP A 171 20.72 -13.81 7.89
C ASP A 171 20.66 -14.79 6.70
N LYS A 172 20.62 -16.12 6.95
CA LYS A 172 20.42 -17.12 5.88
C LYS A 172 18.95 -17.27 5.48
N LEU A 173 18.02 -16.69 6.25
CA LEU A 173 16.60 -16.73 5.95
C LEU A 173 16.26 -15.86 4.72
N PRO A 174 15.35 -16.31 3.83
CA PRO A 174 15.01 -15.56 2.61
C PRO A 174 14.47 -14.14 2.86
N ASN A 175 15.08 -13.15 2.22
CA ASN A 175 14.65 -11.74 2.33
C ASN A 175 13.32 -11.41 1.62
N GLU A 176 12.72 -12.39 0.94
CA GLU A 176 11.38 -12.26 0.36
C GLU A 176 10.26 -12.30 1.40
N PHE A 177 10.53 -12.77 2.62
CA PHE A 177 9.59 -12.80 3.75
C PHE A 177 9.97 -11.82 4.86
N ASN A 178 9.01 -11.58 5.75
CA ASN A 178 9.24 -10.92 7.03
C ASN A 178 9.21 -11.98 8.13
N TYR A 179 9.80 -11.68 9.29
CA TYR A 179 9.94 -12.67 10.36
C TYR A 179 9.52 -12.11 11.72
N PHE A 180 8.87 -12.94 12.52
CA PHE A 180 8.75 -12.75 13.96
C PHE A 180 9.76 -13.67 14.64
N ASP A 181 10.76 -13.08 15.27
CA ASP A 181 11.79 -13.75 16.06
C ASP A 181 11.29 -13.95 17.49
N VAL A 182 10.91 -15.18 17.81
CA VAL A 182 10.31 -15.53 19.10
C VAL A 182 11.32 -15.37 20.24
N LYS A 183 12.59 -15.76 20.03
CA LYS A 183 13.65 -15.69 21.04
C LYS A 183 14.00 -14.25 21.39
N ASN A 184 14.15 -13.41 20.37
CA ASN A 184 14.60 -12.03 20.56
C ASN A 184 13.45 -11.02 20.70
N LYS A 185 12.18 -11.47 20.61
CA LYS A 185 10.97 -10.63 20.67
C LYS A 185 10.98 -9.49 19.63
N LYS A 186 11.35 -9.79 18.38
CA LYS A 186 11.47 -8.78 17.32
C LYS A 186 10.67 -9.13 16.07
N PHE A 187 10.12 -8.11 15.43
CA PHE A 187 9.75 -8.19 14.02
C PHE A 187 10.92 -7.77 13.14
N ILE A 188 11.19 -8.57 12.12
CA ILE A 188 12.21 -8.35 11.10
C ILE A 188 11.50 -8.16 9.75
N PHE A 189 11.55 -6.95 9.23
CA PHE A 189 10.91 -6.59 7.96
C PHE A 189 11.96 -6.44 6.85
N ASN A 190 12.04 -7.46 5.99
CA ASN A 190 12.91 -7.46 4.80
C ASN A 190 12.13 -7.05 3.55
N ASN A 191 10.88 -7.49 3.42
CA ASN A 191 10.02 -7.21 2.27
C ASN A 191 8.91 -6.23 2.64
N TYR A 192 9.18 -4.94 2.42
CA TYR A 192 8.23 -3.84 2.58
C TYR A 192 8.43 -2.76 1.51
N LYS A 193 7.47 -1.84 1.38
CA LYS A 193 7.37 -0.89 0.25
C LYS A 193 8.66 -0.13 -0.07
N THR A 194 9.45 0.21 0.94
CA THR A 194 10.65 1.06 0.79
C THR A 194 11.93 0.34 1.19
N ALA A 195 11.91 -0.99 1.27
CA ALA A 195 13.07 -1.83 1.62
C ALA A 195 14.28 -1.57 0.73
N LYS A 196 14.06 -1.32 -0.57
CA LYS A 196 15.15 -0.98 -1.52
C LYS A 196 15.99 0.23 -1.09
N LYS A 197 15.39 1.18 -0.38
CA LYS A 197 16.06 2.42 0.05
C LYS A 197 16.56 2.34 1.49
N TYR A 198 15.76 1.74 2.38
CA TYR A 198 16.01 1.77 3.82
C TYR A 198 16.46 0.42 4.39
N ASN A 199 16.75 -0.57 3.55
CA ASN A 199 17.19 -1.91 3.91
C ASN A 199 16.24 -2.60 4.90
N ARG A 200 16.73 -3.57 5.68
CA ARG A 200 15.95 -4.26 6.71
C ARG A 200 15.54 -3.32 7.85
N GLN A 201 14.36 -3.54 8.41
CA GLN A 201 13.90 -2.87 9.62
C GLN A 201 13.64 -3.89 10.73
N GLU A 202 14.11 -3.58 11.93
CA GLU A 202 13.87 -4.37 13.13
C GLU A 202 13.02 -3.55 14.11
N ILE A 203 11.98 -4.17 14.65
CA ILE A 203 11.06 -3.52 15.60
C ILE A 203 10.89 -4.45 16.79
N GLU A 204 11.14 -3.94 17.99
CA GLU A 204 10.87 -4.65 19.23
C GLU A 204 9.35 -4.83 19.43
N VAL A 205 8.96 -6.03 19.85
CA VAL A 205 7.57 -6.37 20.13
C VAL A 205 7.34 -6.18 21.62
N ASN A 206 6.40 -5.30 21.99
CA ASN A 206 6.03 -5.14 23.39
C ASN A 206 5.46 -6.44 23.98
N ASP A 207 5.52 -6.57 25.31
CA ASP A 207 5.17 -7.81 25.99
C ASP A 207 3.70 -8.21 25.78
N ASP A 208 2.78 -7.25 25.72
CA ASP A 208 1.35 -7.53 25.48
C ASP A 208 1.15 -8.24 24.13
N LEU A 209 1.69 -7.67 23.05
CA LEU A 209 1.58 -8.29 21.73
C LEU A 209 2.36 -9.60 21.64
N TYR A 210 3.54 -9.67 22.27
CA TYR A 210 4.34 -10.88 22.33
C TYR A 210 3.56 -12.04 22.94
N ASN A 211 2.88 -11.79 24.07
CA ASN A 211 2.05 -12.79 24.75
C ASN A 211 0.90 -13.26 23.86
N ILE A 212 0.20 -12.34 23.18
CA ILE A 212 -0.90 -12.66 22.26
C ILE A 212 -0.41 -13.52 21.09
N ILE A 213 0.73 -13.17 20.48
CA ILE A 213 1.30 -13.94 19.37
C ILE A 213 1.72 -15.33 19.83
N ASN A 214 2.38 -15.45 20.98
CA ASN A 214 2.81 -16.75 21.50
C ASN A 214 1.64 -17.66 21.86
N GLU A 215 0.59 -17.10 22.46
CA GLU A 215 -0.63 -17.83 22.75
C GLU A 215 -1.26 -18.36 21.45
N TYR A 216 -1.35 -17.51 20.42
CA TYR A 216 -1.81 -17.93 19.10
C TYR A 216 -0.93 -19.03 18.49
N VAL A 217 0.39 -18.84 18.44
CA VAL A 217 1.35 -19.82 17.89
C VAL A 217 1.18 -21.18 18.57
N ARG A 218 1.01 -21.19 19.90
CA ARG A 218 0.79 -22.42 20.68
C ARG A 218 -0.56 -23.07 20.36
N LEU A 219 -1.66 -22.33 20.44
CA LEU A 219 -3.02 -22.87 20.28
C LEU A 219 -3.26 -23.39 18.86
N PHE A 220 -2.71 -22.69 17.87
CA PHE A 220 -2.88 -23.02 16.45
C PHE A 220 -1.73 -23.85 15.88
N LYS A 221 -0.79 -24.26 16.73
CA LYS A 221 0.34 -25.15 16.39
C LYS A 221 1.15 -24.63 15.19
N VAL A 222 1.34 -23.31 15.12
CA VAL A 222 2.15 -22.66 14.08
C VAL A 222 3.60 -23.10 14.27
N LYS A 223 4.20 -23.74 13.26
CA LYS A 223 5.55 -24.31 13.37
C LYS A 223 6.60 -23.26 13.00
N ASN A 224 7.85 -23.58 13.31
CA ASN A 224 8.98 -22.79 12.87
C ASN A 224 9.01 -22.68 11.34
N ASN A 225 9.15 -21.46 10.83
CA ASN A 225 9.11 -21.05 9.43
C ASN A 225 7.71 -21.07 8.76
N ASP A 226 6.63 -21.32 9.51
CA ASP A 226 5.26 -21.15 9.02
C ASP A 226 4.86 -19.67 8.98
N PHE A 227 3.88 -19.35 8.14
CA PHE A 227 3.24 -18.04 8.16
C PHE A 227 2.44 -17.85 9.44
N LEU A 228 2.49 -16.65 10.02
CA LEU A 228 1.72 -16.33 11.22
C LEU A 228 0.20 -16.37 10.94
N LEU A 229 -0.23 -15.91 9.77
CA LEU A 229 -1.64 -15.79 9.43
C LEU A 229 -2.02 -16.74 8.28
N TYR A 230 -3.08 -17.51 8.48
CA TYR A 230 -3.60 -18.47 7.50
C TYR A 230 -5.12 -18.37 7.37
N ASN A 231 -5.65 -18.84 6.25
CA ASN A 231 -7.07 -18.95 5.99
C ASN A 231 -7.64 -20.11 6.80
N LEU A 232 -8.58 -19.83 7.70
CA LEU A 232 -9.18 -20.83 8.59
C LEU A 232 -9.98 -21.92 7.83
N THR A 233 -10.34 -21.67 6.57
CA THR A 233 -11.08 -22.63 5.73
C THR A 233 -10.16 -23.49 4.88
N THR A 234 -9.19 -22.88 4.18
CA THR A 234 -8.28 -23.61 3.27
C THR A 234 -7.00 -24.09 3.94
N ASN A 235 -6.71 -23.61 5.14
CA ASN A 235 -5.44 -23.81 5.84
C ASN A 235 -4.20 -23.31 5.07
N GLU A 236 -4.41 -22.42 4.09
CA GLU A 236 -3.33 -21.80 3.31
C GLU A 236 -2.93 -20.45 3.92
N PRO A 237 -1.69 -19.97 3.74
CA PRO A 237 -1.27 -18.64 4.19
C PRO A 237 -2.21 -17.52 3.68
N LEU A 238 -2.44 -16.48 4.50
CA LEU A 238 -3.14 -15.25 4.08
C LEU A 238 -2.25 -14.39 3.16
N SER A 239 -1.76 -14.99 2.09
CA SER A 239 -0.85 -14.39 1.11
C SER A 239 -1.55 -13.37 0.20
N GLN A 240 -2.88 -13.45 0.06
CA GLN A 240 -3.66 -12.50 -0.70
C GLN A 240 -3.69 -11.13 -0.02
N ILE A 241 -3.26 -10.09 -0.75
CA ILE A 241 -3.14 -8.70 -0.25
C ILE A 241 -4.44 -8.19 0.40
N ASN A 242 -5.59 -8.63 -0.10
CA ASN A 242 -6.91 -8.18 0.37
C ASN A 242 -7.48 -9.00 1.52
N ALA A 243 -6.90 -10.17 1.87
CA ALA A 243 -7.47 -11.03 2.89
C ALA A 243 -7.56 -10.35 4.26
N ILE A 244 -6.47 -9.68 4.67
CA ILE A 244 -6.45 -8.92 5.93
C ILE A 244 -7.45 -7.75 5.87
N THR A 245 -7.61 -7.08 4.73
CA THR A 245 -8.63 -6.02 4.57
C THR A 245 -10.03 -6.56 4.78
N LEU A 246 -10.36 -7.74 4.22
CA LEU A 246 -11.68 -8.34 4.41
C LEU A 246 -11.94 -8.71 5.88
N ILE A 247 -10.91 -9.17 6.59
CA ILE A 247 -11.00 -9.46 8.02
C ILE A 247 -11.22 -8.17 8.82
N LEU A 248 -10.43 -7.11 8.56
CA LEU A 248 -10.61 -5.82 9.23
C LEU A 248 -11.99 -5.23 8.93
N ASN A 249 -12.46 -5.31 7.68
CA ASN A 249 -13.80 -4.85 7.32
C ASN A 249 -14.88 -5.57 8.12
N ARG A 250 -14.74 -6.89 8.32
CA ARG A 250 -15.64 -7.67 9.17
C ARG A 250 -15.57 -7.21 10.63
N ILE A 251 -14.37 -7.07 11.19
CA ILE A 251 -14.14 -6.65 12.58
C ILE A 251 -14.86 -5.32 12.86
N PHE A 252 -14.74 -4.37 11.95
CA PHE A 252 -15.33 -3.03 12.11
C PHE A 252 -16.74 -2.88 11.55
N ASN A 253 -17.24 -3.89 10.82
CA ASN A 253 -18.45 -3.81 10.00
C ASN A 253 -18.49 -2.55 9.09
N ARG A 254 -17.34 -2.20 8.52
CA ARG A 254 -17.08 -0.96 7.75
C ARG A 254 -15.96 -1.18 6.73
N ASN A 255 -15.75 -0.25 5.81
CA ASN A 255 -14.67 -0.34 4.82
C ASN A 255 -13.32 0.14 5.40
N ILE A 256 -12.87 -0.50 6.47
CA ILE A 256 -11.67 -0.14 7.22
C ILE A 256 -10.57 -1.18 6.98
N GLY A 257 -9.53 -0.77 6.26
CA GLY A 257 -8.29 -1.53 6.11
C GLY A 257 -7.11 -0.90 6.84
N SER A 258 -5.91 -1.49 6.73
CA SER A 258 -4.70 -0.97 7.37
C SER A 258 -4.36 0.46 6.98
N SER A 259 -4.61 0.89 5.74
CA SER A 259 -4.42 2.29 5.33
C SER A 259 -5.24 3.27 6.17
N MET A 260 -6.43 2.87 6.59
CA MET A 260 -7.30 3.72 7.41
C MET A 260 -6.83 3.71 8.88
N LEU A 261 -6.47 2.55 9.42
CA LEU A 261 -5.86 2.46 10.76
C LEU A 261 -4.59 3.31 10.87
N ARG A 262 -3.73 3.29 9.84
CA ARG A 262 -2.54 4.16 9.74
C ARG A 262 -2.89 5.65 9.79
N LYS A 263 -3.96 6.05 9.09
CA LYS A 263 -4.44 7.43 9.07
C LYS A 263 -5.00 7.83 10.45
N PHE A 264 -5.76 6.96 11.11
CA PHE A 264 -6.25 7.21 12.48
C PHE A 264 -5.10 7.43 13.45
N TYR A 265 -4.10 6.54 13.43
CA TYR A 265 -2.92 6.65 14.30
C TYR A 265 -2.17 7.97 14.10
N LEU A 266 -1.86 8.34 12.85
CA LEU A 266 -1.13 9.57 12.56
C LEU A 266 -1.96 10.83 12.84
N SER A 267 -3.26 10.81 12.51
CA SER A 267 -4.13 11.97 12.75
C SER A 267 -4.38 12.20 14.23
N ASN A 268 -4.48 11.13 15.02
CA ASN A 268 -4.58 11.26 16.47
C ASN A 268 -3.29 11.80 17.09
N LYS A 269 -2.13 11.32 16.62
CA LYS A 269 -0.83 11.69 17.19
C LYS A 269 -0.37 13.09 16.79
N TYR A 270 -0.65 13.53 15.56
CA TYR A 270 -0.09 14.76 14.99
C TYR A 270 -1.14 15.74 14.47
N GLY A 271 -2.43 15.46 14.65
CA GLY A 271 -3.51 16.26 14.07
C GLY A 271 -3.51 17.70 14.54
N ASP A 272 -3.25 17.96 15.82
CA ASP A 272 -3.25 19.32 16.35
C ASP A 272 -2.00 20.11 15.91
N ASN A 273 -0.82 19.49 15.93
CA ASN A 273 0.40 20.08 15.37
C ASN A 273 0.24 20.42 13.88
N ALA A 274 -0.46 19.57 13.13
CA ALA A 274 -0.74 19.82 11.71
C ALA A 274 -1.69 21.02 11.52
N LYS A 275 -2.70 21.18 12.37
CA LYS A 275 -3.61 22.35 12.33
C LYS A 275 -2.86 23.65 12.67
N GLU A 276 -1.98 23.61 13.66
CA GLU A 276 -1.16 24.76 14.05
C GLU A 276 -0.26 25.19 12.88
N LEU A 277 0.46 24.24 12.29
CA LEU A 277 1.30 24.50 11.12
C LEU A 277 0.49 25.09 9.95
N ILE A 278 -0.72 24.58 9.67
CA ILE A 278 -1.61 25.11 8.62
C ILE A 278 -1.96 26.57 8.90
N LYS A 279 -2.37 26.92 10.12
CA LYS A 279 -2.71 28.30 10.50
C LYS A 279 -1.52 29.24 10.33
N ASP A 280 -0.32 28.80 10.70
CA ASP A 280 0.87 29.64 10.60
C ASP A 280 1.29 29.85 9.14
N VAL A 281 1.30 28.81 8.31
CA VAL A 281 1.65 28.97 6.89
C VAL A 281 0.62 29.81 6.14
N GLU A 282 -0.67 29.73 6.49
CA GLU A 282 -1.71 30.62 5.96
C GLU A 282 -1.43 32.08 6.31
N LYS A 283 -1.15 32.38 7.58
CA LYS A 283 -0.77 33.73 8.03
C LYS A 283 0.51 34.25 7.36
N MET A 284 1.44 33.35 7.06
CA MET A 284 2.70 33.67 6.39
C MET A 284 2.58 33.73 4.86
N GLY A 285 1.41 33.42 4.28
CA GLY A 285 1.23 33.36 2.83
C GLY A 285 2.08 32.28 2.14
N THR A 286 2.33 31.15 2.80
CA THR A 286 3.12 30.04 2.27
C THR A 286 2.37 28.70 2.37
N SER A 287 2.93 27.63 1.80
CA SER A 287 2.34 26.29 1.87
C SER A 287 3.01 25.43 2.95
N VAL A 288 2.27 24.47 3.50
CA VAL A 288 2.81 23.43 4.40
C VAL A 288 4.00 22.69 3.74
N SER A 289 3.95 22.46 2.43
CA SER A 289 5.03 21.80 1.71
C SER A 289 6.29 22.66 1.66
N THR A 290 6.16 23.95 1.41
CA THR A 290 7.29 24.89 1.39
C THR A 290 7.92 24.97 2.79
N ALA A 291 7.09 25.08 3.83
CA ALA A 291 7.56 25.13 5.21
C ALA A 291 8.37 23.88 5.61
N ASN A 292 7.85 22.68 5.33
CA ASN A 292 8.53 21.43 5.66
C ASN A 292 9.83 21.17 4.88
N ASN A 293 9.99 21.77 3.70
CA ASN A 293 11.15 21.53 2.84
C ASN A 293 12.27 22.54 3.07
N ASN A 294 11.93 23.79 3.40
CA ASN A 294 12.89 24.90 3.41
C ASN A 294 13.10 25.53 4.80
N TYR A 295 12.13 25.44 5.71
CA TYR A 295 12.16 26.19 6.98
C TYR A 295 12.20 25.30 8.22
N ILE A 296 11.50 24.15 8.20
CA ILE A 296 11.48 23.21 9.33
C ILE A 296 12.70 22.30 9.23
N LYS A 297 13.61 22.42 10.20
CA LYS A 297 14.76 21.53 10.34
C LYS A 297 14.29 20.13 10.76
N LYS A 298 14.86 19.10 10.13
CA LYS A 298 14.58 17.68 10.39
C LYS A 298 15.61 17.07 11.33
#